data_AF-A0A150ULM2-F1
#
_entry.id   AF-A0A150ULM2-F1
#
_cell.length_a   1.000
_cell.length_b   1.000
_cell.length_c   1.000
_cell.angle_alpha   90.00
_cell.angle_beta   90.00
_cell.angle_gamma   90.00
#
_symmetry.space_group_name_H-M   'P 1'
#
loop_
_entity.id
_entity.type
_entity.pdbx_description
1 polymer ?
#
loop_
_entity_poly.entity_id
_entity_poly.type
_entity_poly.pdbx_seq_one_letter_code
_entity_poly.pdbx_strand_id
1 'polypeptide(L)' 'MLDQDFARIRAHRNNLSRYRRLLKTHLSDVERQFIERRLAEEQTALEALTGDAIPAAFSLPNMPSMSIAAGAER' A
#
# COMPACT_ATOMS: atom_id res chain seq x y z
N MET A 1 18.19 9.95 -3.81
CA MET A 1 17.16 9.05 -4.39
C MET A 1 16.69 8.05 -3.35
N LEU A 2 17.57 7.17 -2.84
CA LEU A 2 17.22 6.19 -1.80
C LEU A 2 16.53 6.79 -0.56
N ASP A 3 17.05 7.89 0.00
CA ASP A 3 16.41 8.53 1.17
C ASP A 3 14.99 9.03 0.89
N GLN A 4 14.73 9.46 -0.34
CA GLN A 4 13.41 9.93 -0.75
C GLN A 4 12.42 8.76 -0.85
N ASP A 5 12.87 7.62 -1.36
CA ASP A 5 12.05 6.42 -1.46
C ASP A 5 11.80 5.82 -0.07
N PHE A 6 12.79 5.81 0.83
CA PHE A 6 12.58 5.45 2.23
C PHE A 6 11.62 6.40 2.95
N ALA A 7 11.72 7.71 2.71
CA ALA A 7 10.79 8.69 3.27
C ALA A 7 9.34 8.44 2.77
N ARG A 8 9.16 8.13 1.48
CA ARG A 8 7.86 7.78 0.90
C ARG A 8 7.30 6.48 1.49
N ILE A 9 8.11 5.42 1.57
CA ILE A 9 7.72 4.15 2.20
C ILE A 9 7.25 4.37 3.65
N ARG A 10 7.98 5.19 4.42
CA ARG A 10 7.57 5.52 5.80
C ARG A 10 6.26 6.32 5.84
N ALA A 11 6.07 7.28 4.93
CA ALA A 11 4.85 8.05 4.84
C ALA A 11 3.64 7.16 4.53
N HIS A 12 3.72 6.31 3.50
CA HIS A 12 2.64 5.39 3.13
C HIS A 12 2.27 4.43 4.28
N ARG A 13 3.27 3.89 4.99
CA ARG A 13 3.02 3.03 6.18
C ARG A 13 2.29 3.78 7.29
N ASN A 14 2.68 5.04 7.55
CA ASN A 14 2.03 5.86 8.57
C ASN A 14 0.58 6.18 8.17
N ASN A 15 0.36 6.57 6.92
CA ASN A 15 -0.98 6.83 6.37
C ASN A 15 -1.88 5.60 6.50
N LEU A 16 -1.36 4.40 6.16
CA LEU A 16 -2.10 3.15 6.28
C LEU A 16 -2.52 2.86 7.74
N SER A 17 -1.61 3.02 8.69
CA SER A 17 -1.92 2.88 10.12
C SER A 17 -2.96 3.90 10.59
N ARG A 18 -2.86 5.15 10.13
CA ARG A 18 -3.80 6.22 10.46
C ARG A 18 -5.20 5.93 9.92
N TYR A 19 -5.33 5.55 8.65
CA TYR A 19 -6.61 5.22 8.03
C TYR A 19 -7.26 3.98 8.66
N ARG A 20 -6.47 2.93 8.98
CA ARG A 20 -6.97 1.78 9.76
C ARG A 20 -7.50 2.16 11.14
N ARG A 21 -6.89 3.15 11.80
CA ARG A 21 -7.40 3.68 13.07
C ARG A 21 -8.68 4.50 12.88
N LEU A 22 -8.74 5.29 11.81
CA LEU A 22 -9.90 6.12 11.50
C LEU A 22 -11.15 5.26 11.21
N LEU A 23 -11.00 4.13 10.51
CA LEU A 23 -12.10 3.19 10.26
C LEU A 23 -12.74 2.58 11.52
N LYS A 24 -12.06 2.66 12.67
CA LYS A 24 -12.58 2.22 13.97
C LYS A 24 -13.39 3.30 14.70
N THR A 25 -13.47 4.50 14.15
CA THR A 25 -14.24 5.62 14.72
C THR A 25 -15.62 5.73 14.07
N HIS A 26 -16.47 6.61 14.59
CA HIS A 26 -17.74 6.91 13.95
C HIS A 26 -17.50 7.77 12.70
N LEU A 27 -17.88 7.22 11.56
CA LEU A 27 -17.74 7.82 10.23
C LEU A 27 -19.08 7.72 9.52
N SER A 28 -19.42 8.73 8.74
CA SER A 28 -20.47 8.61 7.73
C SER A 28 -20.07 7.64 6.63
N ASP A 29 -21.05 7.17 5.85
CA ASP A 29 -20.80 6.25 4.74
C ASP A 29 -19.87 6.86 3.68
N VAL A 30 -20.01 8.16 3.42
CA VAL A 30 -19.16 8.89 2.46
C VAL A 30 -17.72 8.97 2.97
N GLU A 31 -17.52 9.27 4.25
CA GLU A 31 -16.17 9.29 4.84
C GLU A 31 -15.54 7.91 4.83
N ARG A 32 -16.31 6.87 5.17
CA ARG A 32 -15.84 5.47 5.14
C ARG A 32 -15.39 5.06 3.73
N GLN A 33 -16.21 5.30 2.71
CA GLN A 33 -15.85 4.99 1.31
C GLN A 33 -14.61 5.76 0.87
N PHE A 34 -14.51 7.04 1.25
CA PHE A 34 -13.32 7.83 0.96
C PHE A 34 -12.06 7.21 1.60
N ILE A 35 -12.13 6.82 2.87
CA ILE A 35 -11.01 6.25 3.60
C ILE A 35 -10.62 4.88 3.03
N GLU A 36 -11.58 4.02 2.70
CA GLU A 36 -11.33 2.71 2.10
C GLU A 36 -10.66 2.82 0.73
N ARG A 37 -11.13 3.74 -0.12
CA ARG A 37 -10.47 4.03 -1.40
C ARG A 37 -9.03 4.52 -1.18
N ARG A 38 -8.82 5.45 -0.23
CA ARG A 38 -7.48 5.94 0.11
C ARG A 38 -6.59 4.84 0.66
N LEU A 39 -7.13 3.92 1.46
CA LEU A 39 -6.39 2.79 1.99
C LEU A 39 -5.85 1.89 0.87
N ALA A 40 -6.66 1.60 -0.15
CA ALA A 40 -6.24 0.84 -1.32
C ALA A 40 -5.15 1.57 -2.13
N GLU A 41 -5.31 2.88 -2.37
CA GLU A 41 -4.31 3.69 -3.07
C GLU A 41 -2.94 3.68 -2.36
N GLU A 42 -2.92 3.87 -1.03
CA GLU A 42 -1.68 3.85 -0.25
C GLU A 42 -1.01 2.47 -0.26
N GLN A 43 -1.80 1.39 -0.24
CA GLN A 43 -1.30 0.02 -0.30
C GLN A 43 -0.65 -0.27 -1.66
N THR A 44 -1.30 0.11 -2.76
CA THR A 44 -0.74 -0.02 -4.12
C THR A 44 0.51 0.84 -4.31
N ALA A 45 0.53 2.08 -3.79
CA ALA A 45 1.71 2.94 -3.87
C ALA A 45 2.91 2.37 -3.08
N LEU A 46 2.64 1.80 -1.90
CA LEU A 46 3.67 1.11 -1.12
C LEU A 46 4.21 -0.10 -1.89
N GLU A 47 3.33 -0.93 -2.45
CA GLU A 47 3.70 -2.13 -3.20
C GLU A 47 4.56 -1.80 -4.41
N ALA A 48 4.20 -0.78 -5.19
CA ALA A 48 5.00 -0.29 -6.31
C ALA A 48 6.40 0.15 -5.86
N LEU A 49 6.50 0.92 -4.77
CA LEU A 49 7.78 1.36 -4.23
C LEU A 49 8.62 0.20 -3.69
N THR A 50 8.01 -0.82 -3.06
CA THR A 50 8.76 -1.97 -2.54
C THR A 50 9.13 -2.99 -3.62
N GLY A 51 8.29 -3.16 -4.64
CA GLY A 51 8.56 -4.03 -5.78
C GLY A 51 9.72 -3.52 -6.63
N ASP A 52 9.85 -2.19 -6.75
CA ASP A 52 10.93 -1.56 -7.50
C ASP A 52 12.20 -1.33 -6.65
N ALA A 53 12.07 -1.05 -5.35
CA ALA A 53 13.20 -0.60 -4.53
C ALA A 53 13.86 -1.68 -3.63
N ILE A 54 13.24 -2.84 -3.44
CA ILE A 54 13.77 -3.86 -2.53
C ILE A 54 14.27 -5.07 -3.33
N PRO A 55 15.60 -5.31 -3.38
CA PRO A 55 16.12 -6.56 -3.92
C PRO A 55 15.46 -7.75 -3.22
N ALA A 56 15.01 -8.74 -3.99
CA ALA A 56 14.22 -9.89 -3.53
C ALA A 56 14.78 -10.62 -2.27
N ALA A 57 16.06 -10.42 -1.95
CA ALA A 57 16.72 -10.91 -0.74
C ALA A 57 16.15 -10.34 0.59
N PHE A 58 15.44 -9.20 0.58
CA PHE A 58 14.89 -8.57 1.80
C PHE A 58 13.37 -8.72 1.96
N SER A 59 12.70 -9.46 1.08
CA SER A 59 11.28 -9.74 1.20
C SER A 59 11.01 -10.63 2.42
N LEU A 60 10.46 -10.02 3.48
CA LEU A 60 9.91 -10.75 4.63
C LEU A 60 8.84 -11.74 4.15
N PRO A 61 8.81 -12.99 4.68
CA PRO A 61 7.92 -14.03 4.18
C PRO A 61 6.51 -13.85 4.77
N ASN A 62 5.80 -12.78 4.43
CA ASN A 62 4.34 -12.72 4.65
C ASN A 62 3.61 -11.56 3.92
N MET A 63 3.77 -11.43 2.61
CA MET A 63 2.69 -10.83 1.82
C MET A 63 2.29 -11.80 0.71
N PRO A 64 0.99 -12.11 0.56
CA PRO A 64 0.53 -12.80 -0.63
C PRO A 64 0.79 -11.85 -1.80
N SER A 65 1.80 -12.19 -2.60
CA SER A 65 2.06 -11.61 -3.89
C SER A 65 0.82 -11.79 -4.75
N MET A 66 -0.03 -10.77 -4.83
CA MET A 66 -1.13 -10.77 -5.77
C MET A 66 -0.54 -10.49 -7.14
N SER A 67 -0.13 -11.57 -7.79
CA SER A 67 0.35 -11.58 -9.17
C SER A 67 -0.78 -11.10 -10.07
N ILE A 68 -0.64 -9.88 -10.60
CA ILE A 68 -1.44 -9.43 -11.75
C ILE A 68 -0.51 -9.46 -12.96
N ALA A 69 -0.54 -10.58 -13.68
CA ALA A 69 -0.23 -10.65 -15.10
C ALA A 69 -1.42 -11.41 -15.71
N ALA A 70 -2.47 -10.69 -16.08
CA ALA A 70 -2.66 -10.16 -17.44
C ALA A 70 -2.60 -11.30 -18.47
N GLY A 71 -3.77 -11.84 -18.80
CA GLY A 71 -3.92 -12.74 -19.94
C GLY A 71 -3.71 -12.00 -21.25
N ALA A 72 -2.91 -12.58 -22.13
CA ALA A 72 -2.75 -12.31 -23.56
C ALA A 72 -1.51 -13.12 -24.02
N GLU A 73 -1.43 -13.93 -25.07
CA GLU A 73 -2.31 -14.34 -26.16
C GLU A 73 -1.69 -15.64 -26.74
N ARG A 74 -2.55 -16.56 -27.20
CA ARG A 74 -2.34 -17.64 -28.20
C ARG A 74 -1.39 -18.80 -27.90
#